data_AF-H9VNW9-F1
#
_entry.id   AF-H9VNW9-F1
#
_cell.length_a   1.000
_cell.length_b   1.000
_cell.length_c   1.000
_cell.angle_alpha   90.00
_cell.angle_beta   90.00
_cell.angle_gamma   90.00
#
_symmetry.space_group_name_H-M   'P 1'
#
loop_
_entity.id
_entity.type
_entity.pdbx_description
1 polymer ?
#
loop_
_entity_poly.entity_id
_entity_poly.type
_entity_poly.pdbx_seq_one_letter_code
_entity_poly.pdbx_strand_id
1 'polypeptide(L)'
;FLDGRNPGDTDPGAHLWKTTNCMDWLNTKEPASVVYVSFGSLAVLSKEQMHEIALGLKASGYSFLWVVRPPSSKGEINSEENLPAGFLNETSGQGLVVPWCHQLQVLSHASVGAFMTHCGWNSTLESLSLGVPMLVIPQWSDQSTNSAYVAEKWMVG
;
A
#
# COMPACT_ATOMS: atom_id res chain seq x y z
N PHE A 1 -7.59 -21.62 -6.45
CA PHE A 1 -7.85 -20.44 -5.63
C PHE A 1 -8.07 -19.30 -6.62
N LEU A 2 -9.33 -18.85 -6.77
CA LEU A 2 -9.86 -18.08 -7.91
C LEU A 2 -9.96 -18.88 -9.23
N ASP A 3 -10.73 -19.99 -9.24
CA ASP A 3 -10.95 -20.82 -10.44
C ASP A 3 -12.10 -20.33 -11.34
N GLY A 4 -12.62 -19.11 -11.09
CA GLY A 4 -13.66 -18.47 -11.88
C GLY A 4 -15.05 -19.12 -11.75
N ARG A 5 -15.23 -20.11 -10.88
CA ARG A 5 -16.51 -20.82 -10.72
C ARG A 5 -17.49 -20.10 -9.80
N ASN A 6 -17.01 -19.15 -9.01
CA ASN A 6 -17.85 -18.35 -8.12
C ASN A 6 -17.53 -16.86 -8.31
N PRO A 7 -18.44 -16.05 -8.89
CA PRO A 7 -18.21 -14.63 -9.11
C PRO A 7 -18.02 -13.81 -7.82
N GLY A 8 -18.38 -14.36 -6.65
CA GLY A 8 -18.15 -13.76 -5.33
C GLY A 8 -16.85 -14.21 -4.66
N ASP A 9 -16.11 -15.13 -5.26
CA ASP A 9 -14.81 -15.57 -4.78
C ASP A 9 -13.75 -14.64 -5.37
N THR A 10 -13.71 -13.40 -4.87
CA THR A 10 -12.72 -12.37 -5.25
C THR A 10 -11.66 -12.16 -4.17
N ASP A 11 -11.77 -12.87 -3.04
CA ASP A 11 -10.97 -12.63 -1.84
C ASP A 11 -10.35 -13.93 -1.32
N PRO A 12 -9.04 -14.15 -1.49
CA PRO A 12 -8.35 -15.31 -0.97
C PRO A 12 -8.05 -15.25 0.54
N GLY A 13 -8.42 -14.18 1.27
CA GLY A 13 -7.97 -13.97 2.65
C GLY A 13 -9.08 -13.65 3.66
N ALA A 14 -9.04 -14.32 4.82
CA ALA A 14 -9.72 -13.81 6.01
C ALA A 14 -8.94 -12.61 6.56
N HIS A 15 -9.40 -11.39 6.31
CA HIS A 15 -8.80 -10.17 6.86
C HIS A 15 -9.57 -9.70 8.10
N LEU A 16 -8.87 -9.08 9.05
CA LEU A 16 -9.44 -8.60 10.31
C LEU A 16 -10.05 -7.20 10.23
N TRP A 17 -9.93 -6.51 9.09
CA TRP A 17 -10.26 -5.09 8.94
C TRP A 17 -11.38 -4.87 7.92
N LYS A 18 -12.12 -3.76 8.10
CA LYS A 18 -13.16 -3.35 7.15
C LYS A 18 -12.52 -2.97 5.82
N THR A 19 -12.83 -3.70 4.76
CA THR A 19 -12.37 -3.41 3.41
C THR A 19 -13.04 -2.16 2.85
N THR A 20 -12.24 -1.20 2.38
CA THR A 20 -12.72 -0.03 1.65
C THR A 20 -12.62 -0.30 0.15
N ASN A 21 -13.72 -0.10 -0.58
CA ASN A 21 -13.66 -0.08 -2.03
C ASN A 21 -13.01 1.23 -2.50
N CYS A 22 -11.80 1.13 -3.03
CA CYS A 22 -11.01 2.28 -3.50
C CYS A 22 -11.14 2.52 -5.01
N MET A 23 -11.89 1.67 -5.73
CA MET A 23 -11.93 1.69 -7.20
C MET A 23 -12.54 2.97 -7.75
N ASP A 24 -13.61 3.48 -7.13
CA ASP A 24 -14.24 4.73 -7.57
C ASP A 24 -13.27 5.90 -7.47
N TRP A 25 -12.44 5.95 -6.43
CA TRP A 25 -11.41 6.97 -6.30
C TRP A 25 -10.29 6.78 -7.33
N LEU A 26 -9.82 5.53 -7.53
CA LEU A 26 -8.78 5.22 -8.51
C LEU A 26 -9.21 5.53 -9.95
N ASN A 27 -10.50 5.36 -10.28
CA ASN A 27 -11.10 5.69 -11.57
C ASN A 27 -11.07 7.20 -11.89
N THR A 28 -10.94 8.06 -10.88
CA THR A 28 -10.81 9.52 -11.08
C THR A 28 -9.38 9.97 -11.38
N LYS A 29 -8.41 9.05 -11.39
CA LYS A 29 -6.99 9.36 -11.51
C LYS A 29 -6.46 8.98 -12.89
N GLU A 30 -5.51 9.77 -13.38
CA GLU A 30 -4.84 9.49 -14.64
C GLU A 30 -4.03 8.18 -14.57
N PRO A 31 -3.79 7.50 -15.70
CA PRO A 31 -2.94 6.32 -15.76
C PRO A 31 -1.56 6.57 -15.15
N ALA A 32 -1.06 5.59 -14.39
CA ALA A 32 0.25 5.63 -13.73
C ALA A 32 0.53 6.89 -12.88
N SER A 33 -0.50 7.50 -12.27
CA SER A 33 -0.38 8.73 -11.47
C SER A 33 -0.48 8.51 -9.95
N VAL A 34 -0.83 7.31 -9.51
CA VAL A 34 -1.05 6.96 -8.11
C VAL A 34 0.10 6.12 -7.55
N VAL A 35 0.64 6.54 -6.42
CA VAL A 35 1.52 5.70 -5.58
C VAL A 35 0.65 4.91 -4.61
N TYR A 36 0.61 3.58 -4.77
CA TYR A 36 0.01 2.71 -3.78
C TYR A 36 1.01 2.46 -2.64
N VAL A 37 0.59 2.58 -1.39
CA VAL A 37 1.45 2.46 -0.21
C VAL A 37 0.86 1.42 0.74
N SER A 38 1.58 0.33 0.98
CA SER A 38 1.18 -0.72 1.92
C SER A 38 2.36 -1.50 2.45
N PHE A 39 2.42 -1.66 3.77
CA PHE A 39 3.48 -2.38 4.48
C PHE A 39 3.01 -3.77 4.94
N GLY A 40 2.03 -4.35 4.23
CA GLY A 40 1.51 -5.68 4.50
C GLY A 40 0.67 -5.77 5.78
N SER A 41 0.35 -7.01 6.16
CA SER A 41 -0.58 -7.32 7.23
C SER A 41 0.05 -7.40 8.62
N LEU A 42 1.37 -7.36 8.74
CA LEU A 42 2.07 -7.55 10.02
C LEU A 42 3.02 -6.41 10.40
N ALA A 43 3.51 -5.61 9.44
CA ALA A 43 4.46 -4.56 9.77
C ALA A 43 3.80 -3.39 10.50
N VAL A 44 4.42 -2.94 11.59
CA VAL A 44 4.04 -1.76 12.36
C VAL A 44 5.15 -0.74 12.19
N LEU A 45 4.84 0.37 11.53
CA LEU A 45 5.81 1.46 11.34
C LEU A 45 5.96 2.26 12.63
N SER A 46 7.15 2.82 12.84
CA SER A 46 7.35 3.81 13.91
C SER A 46 6.59 5.10 13.59
N LYS A 47 6.29 5.90 14.62
CA LYS A 47 5.63 7.19 14.45
C LYS A 47 6.45 8.13 13.56
N GLU A 48 7.76 8.15 13.76
CA GLU A 48 8.70 8.96 12.98
C GLU A 48 8.70 8.52 11.52
N GLN A 49 8.71 7.21 11.26
CA GLN A 49 8.67 6.69 9.89
C GLN A 49 7.34 7.03 9.19
N MET A 50 6.20 6.89 9.87
CA MET A 50 4.90 7.32 9.33
C MET A 50 4.88 8.81 9.04
N HIS A 51 5.45 9.62 9.94
CA HIS A 51 5.53 11.07 9.77
C HIS A 51 6.31 11.44 8.51
N GLU A 52 7.50 10.88 8.33
CA GLU A 52 8.35 11.17 7.16
C GLU A 52 7.72 10.66 5.85
N ILE A 53 7.09 9.48 5.87
CA ILE A 53 6.34 8.98 4.69
C ILE A 53 5.21 9.95 4.34
N ALA A 54 4.44 10.40 5.32
CA ALA A 54 3.34 11.34 5.10
C ALA A 54 3.84 12.67 4.49
N LEU A 55 4.91 13.23 5.06
CA LEU A 55 5.53 14.46 4.52
C LEU A 55 6.06 14.24 3.09
N GLY A 56 6.71 13.11 2.83
CA GLY A 56 7.19 12.74 1.51
C GLY A 56 6.07 12.61 0.48
N LEU A 57 4.99 11.91 0.81
CA LEU A 57 3.82 11.75 -0.06
C LEU A 57 3.19 13.10 -0.39
N LYS A 58 2.97 13.96 0.62
CA LYS A 58 2.44 15.31 0.44
C LYS A 58 3.35 16.15 -0.47
N ALA A 59 4.65 16.17 -0.20
CA ALA A 59 5.62 16.97 -0.94
C ALA A 59 5.84 16.47 -2.38
N SER A 60 5.63 15.17 -2.65
CA SER A 60 5.85 14.58 -3.97
C SER A 60 4.91 15.11 -5.06
N GLY A 61 3.73 15.63 -4.68
CA GLY A 61 2.69 16.07 -5.60
C GLY A 61 1.94 14.95 -6.33
N TYR A 62 2.36 13.68 -6.18
CA TYR A 62 1.64 12.54 -6.74
C TYR A 62 0.39 12.21 -5.93
N SER A 63 -0.63 11.66 -6.59
CA SER A 63 -1.74 11.04 -5.87
C SER A 63 -1.26 9.78 -5.16
N PHE A 64 -1.87 9.46 -4.02
CA PHE A 64 -1.49 8.26 -3.27
C PHE A 64 -2.69 7.56 -2.67
N LEU A 65 -2.62 6.23 -2.62
CA LEU A 65 -3.53 5.39 -1.86
C LEU A 65 -2.73 4.70 -0.76
N TRP A 66 -2.94 5.05 0.50
CA TRP A 66 -2.16 4.54 1.61
C TRP A 66 -3.00 3.69 2.56
N VAL A 67 -2.60 2.44 2.73
CA VAL A 67 -3.15 1.54 3.76
C VAL A 67 -2.52 1.87 5.12
N VAL A 68 -3.28 2.54 5.98
CA VAL A 68 -2.92 2.79 7.38
C VAL A 68 -3.89 2.02 8.26
N ARG A 69 -3.40 0.91 8.81
CA ARG A 69 -4.25 -0.02 9.56
C ARG A 69 -4.58 0.59 10.93
N PRO A 70 -5.79 0.38 11.47
CA PRO A 70 -6.06 0.72 12.86
C PRO A 70 -5.30 -0.25 13.78
N PRO A 71 -4.91 0.19 14.99
CA PRO A 71 -4.15 -0.62 15.92
C PRO A 71 -4.96 -1.84 16.36
N SER A 72 -4.38 -3.05 16.23
CA SER A 72 -5.01 -4.30 16.66
C SER A 72 -4.87 -4.58 18.16
N SER A 73 -4.03 -3.82 18.87
CA SER A 73 -3.84 -3.92 20.31
C SER A 73 -3.50 -2.56 20.94
N LYS A 74 -3.74 -2.42 22.26
CA LYS A 74 -3.37 -1.20 23.00
C LYS A 74 -1.85 -1.01 22.94
N GLY A 75 -1.41 0.06 22.29
CA GLY A 75 0.02 0.41 22.15
C GLY A 75 0.58 0.25 20.74
N GLU A 76 -0.19 -0.27 19.77
CA GLU A 76 0.22 -0.24 18.37
C GLU A 76 0.21 1.17 17.79
N ILE A 77 1.27 1.50 17.04
CA ILE A 77 1.58 2.84 16.56
C ILE A 77 1.12 3.04 15.10
N ASN A 78 0.72 1.97 14.41
CA ASN A 78 0.15 2.09 13.09
C ASN A 78 -1.30 2.55 13.28
N SER A 79 -1.54 3.85 13.23
CA SER A 79 -2.86 4.46 13.35
C SER A 79 -2.87 5.81 12.62
N GLU A 80 -4.03 6.22 12.14
CA GLU A 80 -4.21 7.55 11.54
C GLU A 80 -3.85 8.68 12.51
N GLU A 81 -3.90 8.45 13.83
CA GLU A 81 -3.51 9.42 14.87
C GLU A 81 -2.01 9.74 14.85
N ASN A 82 -1.18 8.86 14.26
CA ASN A 82 0.26 9.07 14.12
C ASN A 82 0.64 9.81 12.83
N LEU A 83 -0.33 10.14 11.98
CA LEU A 83 -0.12 11.03 10.84
C LEU A 83 0.13 12.47 11.32
N PRO A 84 0.87 13.28 10.55
CA PRO A 84 1.04 14.70 10.86
C PRO A 84 -0.31 15.41 11.05
N ALA A 85 -0.36 16.36 11.99
CA ALA A 85 -1.58 17.12 12.23
C ALA A 85 -2.04 17.83 10.95
N GLY A 86 -3.33 17.70 10.61
CA GLY A 86 -3.91 18.28 9.40
C GLY A 86 -3.67 17.50 8.10
N PHE A 87 -2.84 16.46 8.11
CA PHE A 87 -2.44 15.71 6.90
C PHE A 87 -3.63 15.25 6.05
N LEU A 88 -4.64 14.62 6.66
CA LEU A 88 -5.82 14.12 5.95
C LEU A 88 -6.62 15.24 5.28
N ASN A 89 -6.77 16.39 5.95
CA ASN A 89 -7.50 17.53 5.40
C ASN A 89 -6.73 18.17 4.25
N GLU A 90 -5.44 18.40 4.46
CA GLU A 90 -4.54 19.04 3.49
C GLU A 90 -4.32 18.20 2.23
N THR A 91 -4.44 16.87 2.34
CA THR A 91 -4.26 15.94 1.22
C THR A 91 -5.58 15.37 0.68
N SER A 92 -6.74 15.83 1.14
CA SER A 92 -8.06 15.28 0.75
C SER A 92 -8.34 15.26 -0.76
N GLY A 93 -7.77 16.21 -1.53
CA GLY A 93 -7.85 16.20 -3.00
C GLY A 93 -6.76 15.37 -3.69
N GLN A 94 -5.67 15.07 -2.98
CA GLN A 94 -4.47 14.41 -3.49
C GLN A 94 -4.47 12.91 -3.21
N GLY A 95 -4.77 12.50 -1.98
CA GLY A 95 -4.60 11.13 -1.51
C GLY A 95 -5.82 10.55 -0.82
N LEU A 96 -5.82 9.22 -0.70
CA LEU A 96 -6.82 8.45 0.01
C LEU A 96 -6.12 7.56 1.04
N VAL A 97 -6.51 7.67 2.30
CA VAL A 97 -6.01 6.82 3.40
C VAL A 97 -7.12 5.85 3.79
N VAL A 98 -6.81 4.56 3.85
CA VAL A 98 -7.78 3.51 4.15
C VAL A 98 -7.24 2.50 5.15
N PRO A 99 -8.10 1.86 5.97
CA PRO A 99 -7.66 0.81 6.88
C PRO A 99 -7.27 -0.49 6.14
N TRP A 100 -7.93 -0.77 5.02
CA TRP A 100 -7.71 -1.97 4.21
C TRP A 100 -8.32 -1.83 2.81
N CYS A 101 -7.74 -2.52 1.82
CA CYS A 101 -8.26 -2.63 0.45
C CYS A 101 -7.84 -3.97 -0.18
N HIS A 102 -8.51 -4.39 -1.27
CA HIS A 102 -8.09 -5.54 -2.07
C HIS A 102 -6.84 -5.21 -2.88
N GLN A 103 -5.66 -5.49 -2.32
CA GLN A 103 -4.36 -5.10 -2.90
C GLN A 103 -4.18 -5.55 -4.35
N LEU A 104 -4.53 -6.78 -4.70
CA LEU A 104 -4.41 -7.27 -6.08
C LEU A 104 -5.29 -6.46 -7.06
N GLN A 105 -6.50 -6.06 -6.65
CA GLN A 105 -7.35 -5.21 -7.48
C GLN A 105 -6.77 -3.79 -7.60
N VAL A 106 -6.18 -3.26 -6.52
CA VAL A 106 -5.52 -1.94 -6.55
C VAL A 106 -4.30 -1.97 -7.48
N LEU A 107 -3.41 -2.95 -7.32
CA LEU A 107 -2.20 -3.08 -8.14
C LEU A 107 -2.50 -3.34 -9.62
N SER A 108 -3.65 -3.94 -9.94
CA SER A 108 -4.07 -4.16 -11.33
C SER A 108 -4.76 -2.95 -11.97
N HIS A 109 -5.02 -1.89 -11.19
CA HIS A 109 -5.68 -0.69 -11.68
C HIS A 109 -4.71 0.19 -12.46
N ALA A 110 -5.11 0.64 -13.66
CA ALA A 110 -4.23 1.37 -14.59
C ALA A 110 -3.70 2.72 -14.04
N SER A 111 -4.37 3.32 -13.06
CA SER A 111 -3.89 4.55 -12.42
C SER A 111 -2.76 4.32 -11.41
N VAL A 112 -2.52 3.10 -10.93
CA VAL A 112 -1.38 2.80 -10.07
C VAL A 112 -0.10 2.77 -10.90
N GLY A 113 0.82 3.68 -10.58
CA GLY A 113 2.10 3.81 -11.26
C GLY A 113 3.29 3.25 -10.47
N ALA A 114 3.16 3.17 -9.14
CA ALA A 114 4.22 2.64 -8.28
C ALA A 114 3.65 2.05 -6.98
N PHE A 115 4.40 1.12 -6.38
CA PHE A 115 4.03 0.46 -5.13
C PHE A 115 5.12 0.63 -4.06
N MET A 116 4.86 1.49 -3.06
CA MET A 116 5.69 1.55 -1.86
C MET A 116 5.36 0.40 -0.91
N THR A 117 6.36 -0.46 -0.68
CA THR A 117 6.15 -1.74 -0.01
C THR A 117 7.30 -2.14 0.90
N HIS A 118 6.95 -2.89 1.94
CA HIS A 118 7.89 -3.61 2.79
C HIS A 118 8.55 -4.84 2.13
N CYS A 119 8.19 -5.20 0.89
CA CYS A 119 8.73 -6.37 0.17
C CYS A 119 8.45 -7.74 0.83
N GLY A 120 7.32 -7.88 1.53
CA GLY A 120 6.81 -9.21 1.88
C GLY A 120 6.54 -10.04 0.62
N TRP A 121 6.90 -11.33 0.63
CA TRP A 121 6.99 -12.15 -0.59
C TRP A 121 5.71 -12.16 -1.45
N ASN A 122 4.53 -12.27 -0.83
CA ASN A 122 3.25 -12.23 -1.56
C ASN A 122 3.05 -10.91 -2.29
N SER A 123 3.29 -9.77 -1.62
CA SER A 123 3.14 -8.44 -2.22
C SER A 123 4.16 -8.20 -3.31
N THR A 124 5.38 -8.70 -3.15
CA THR A 124 6.41 -8.68 -4.21
C THR A 124 5.95 -9.45 -5.44
N LEU A 125 5.42 -10.66 -5.27
CA LEU A 125 4.91 -11.47 -6.39
C LEU A 125 3.73 -10.81 -7.12
N GLU A 126 2.79 -10.21 -6.38
CA GLU A 126 1.67 -9.46 -6.98
C GLU A 126 2.17 -8.29 -7.83
N SER A 127 3.11 -7.49 -7.30
CA SER A 127 3.69 -6.35 -8.03
C SER A 127 4.43 -6.78 -9.29
N LEU A 128 5.26 -7.82 -9.19
CA LEU A 128 6.00 -8.38 -10.33
C LEU A 128 5.06 -8.94 -11.40
N SER A 129 4.01 -9.64 -11.00
CA SER A 129 3.05 -10.25 -11.93
C SER A 129 2.25 -9.22 -12.70
N LEU A 130 2.06 -8.03 -12.12
CA LEU A 130 1.31 -6.92 -12.72
C LEU A 130 2.20 -5.85 -13.36
N GLY A 131 3.53 -5.99 -13.25
CA GLY A 131 4.48 -5.04 -13.82
C GLY A 131 4.50 -3.67 -13.13
N VAL A 132 4.11 -3.60 -11.86
CA VAL A 132 4.13 -2.36 -11.07
C VAL A 132 5.51 -2.20 -10.43
N PRO A 133 6.24 -1.09 -10.69
CA PRO A 133 7.53 -0.83 -10.06
C PRO A 133 7.37 -0.54 -8.56
N MET A 134 8.37 -0.90 -7.77
CA MET A 134 8.31 -0.83 -6.30
C MET A 134 9.18 0.29 -5.74
N LEU A 135 8.77 0.85 -4.59
CA LEU A 135 9.62 1.64 -3.70
C LEU A 135 9.82 0.82 -2.43
N VAL A 136 11.03 0.29 -2.24
CA VAL A 136 11.28 -0.76 -1.25
C VAL A 136 11.72 -0.18 0.10
N ILE A 137 10.98 -0.52 1.17
CA ILE A 137 11.27 -0.09 2.54
C ILE A 137 11.09 -1.30 3.47
N PRO A 138 12.04 -2.26 3.49
CA PRO A 138 11.92 -3.49 4.28
C PRO A 138 11.79 -3.20 5.77
N GLN A 139 11.04 -4.04 6.49
CA GLN A 139 10.76 -3.90 7.91
C GLN A 139 11.39 -5.01 8.75
N TRP A 140 11.18 -6.29 8.40
CA TRP A 140 11.70 -7.44 9.15
C TRP A 140 11.69 -8.76 8.35
N SER A 141 12.20 -9.85 8.92
CA SER A 141 12.25 -11.18 8.27
C SER A 141 13.10 -11.19 6.98
N ASP A 142 12.59 -11.79 5.92
CA ASP A 142 13.13 -11.98 4.58
C ASP A 142 13.03 -10.73 3.69
N GLN A 143 12.34 -9.68 4.17
CA GLN A 143 12.04 -8.48 3.40
C GLN A 143 13.29 -7.75 2.90
N SER A 144 14.38 -7.74 3.67
CA SER A 144 15.65 -7.13 3.24
C SER A 144 16.27 -7.89 2.07
N THR A 145 16.21 -9.22 2.09
CA THR A 145 16.67 -10.05 0.97
C THR A 145 15.78 -9.84 -0.25
N ASN A 146 14.46 -9.85 -0.09
CA ASN A 146 13.52 -9.60 -1.19
C ASN A 146 13.76 -8.21 -1.80
N SER A 147 13.97 -7.18 -0.98
CA SER A 147 14.28 -5.82 -1.43
C SER A 147 15.58 -5.74 -2.22
N ALA A 148 16.63 -6.45 -1.78
CA ALA A 148 17.89 -6.51 -2.54
C ALA A 148 17.71 -7.17 -3.91
N TYR A 149 16.86 -8.21 -4.03
CA TYR A 149 16.53 -8.79 -5.32
C TYR A 149 15.76 -7.81 -6.20
N VAL A 150 14.75 -7.13 -5.66
CA VAL A 150 13.97 -6.11 -6.38
C VAL A 150 14.87 -5.00 -6.93
N ALA A 151 15.78 -4.48 -6.11
CA ALA A 151 16.63 -3.35 -6.48
C ALA A 151 17.84 -3.75 -7.34
N GLU A 152 18.57 -4.79 -6.95
CA GLU A 152 19.88 -5.08 -7.53
C GLU A 152 19.86 -6.18 -8.60
N LYS A 153 18.86 -7.07 -8.58
CA LYS A 153 18.80 -8.22 -9.50
C LYS A 153 17.74 -8.05 -10.57
N TRP A 154 16.54 -7.64 -10.18
CA TRP A 154 15.42 -7.45 -11.09
C TRP A 154 15.35 -6.01 -11.60
N MET A 155 15.90 -5.05 -10.86
CA MET A 155 15.94 -3.63 -11.22
C MET A 155 14.53 -3.06 -11.50
N VAL A 156 13.59 -3.43 -10.63
CA VAL A 156 12.17 -3.02 -10.72
C VAL A 156 11.73 -2.21 -9.50
N GLY A 157 12.68 -1.72 -8.70
CA GLY A 157 12.44 -0.86 -7.54
C GLY A 157 13.71 -0.47 -6.82
#